data_AF-A0A2N1H2K3-F1
#
_entry.id   AF-A0A2N1H2K3-F1
#
_cell.length_a   1.000
_cell.length_b   1.000
_cell.length_c   1.000
_cell.angle_alpha   90.00
_cell.angle_beta   90.00
_cell.angle_gamma   90.00
#
_symmetry.space_group_name_H-M   'P 1'
#
loop_
_entity.id
_entity.type
_entity.pdbx_description
1 polymer ?
#
loop_
_entity_poly.entity_id
_entity_poly.type
_entity_poly.pdbx_seq_one_letter_code
_entity_poly.pdbx_strand_id
1 'polypeptide(L)'
;MTVKKDNQIDPNIKARWGFSGDEGEITVGPQTVGETGGVDHARSRIEEGGGRNSGGGAEPSREALQLDAVNTLAAGLEAGVLNPVEGEGPAMRLYQALSGIQSGMQNLADARDAAVSKSEELQKQVDDLLAQAEKDRLAAATDPLDELTVVQIKEQLDAKGVTYKVNDSKPELLALLKANQ
;
A
#
# COMPACT_ATOMS: atom_id res chain seq x y z
N MET A 1 -47.98 55.72 -24.70
CA MET A 1 -48.01 54.26 -24.52
C MET A 1 -48.66 53.98 -23.18
N THR A 2 -49.91 53.52 -23.19
CA THR A 2 -50.73 53.28 -21.99
C THR A 2 -50.30 51.95 -21.36
N VAL A 3 -49.59 52.03 -20.24
CA VAL A 3 -49.11 50.85 -19.50
C VAL A 3 -50.31 50.20 -18.83
N LYS A 4 -50.72 49.02 -19.31
CA LYS A 4 -51.80 48.21 -18.74
C LYS A 4 -51.33 47.74 -17.36
N LYS A 5 -52.05 48.08 -16.30
CA LYS A 5 -51.76 47.59 -14.94
C LYS A 5 -51.90 46.07 -14.93
N ASP A 6 -50.89 45.41 -14.39
CA ASP A 6 -50.90 43.95 -14.23
C ASP A 6 -52.00 43.56 -13.23
N ASN A 7 -52.84 42.59 -13.60
CA ASN A 7 -53.91 42.11 -12.74
C ASN A 7 -53.31 41.19 -11.68
N GLN A 8 -52.84 41.76 -10.58
CA GLN A 8 -52.27 41.02 -9.47
C GLN A 8 -53.38 40.25 -8.73
N ILE A 9 -53.43 38.93 -8.94
CA ILE A 9 -54.35 38.03 -8.25
C ILE A 9 -53.76 37.75 -6.86
N ASP A 10 -54.50 38.11 -5.81
CA ASP A 10 -54.11 37.80 -4.43
C ASP A 10 -54.14 36.27 -4.23
N PRO A 11 -52.99 35.63 -3.93
CA PRO A 11 -52.90 34.18 -3.83
C PRO A 11 -53.65 33.59 -2.62
N ASN A 12 -54.02 34.41 -1.64
CA ASN A 12 -54.79 33.96 -0.46
C ASN A 12 -56.30 33.96 -0.70
N ILE A 13 -56.76 34.64 -1.76
CA ILE A 13 -58.13 34.51 -2.25
C ILE A 13 -58.12 33.33 -3.22
N LYS A 14 -58.86 32.26 -2.92
CA LYS A 14 -58.95 31.07 -3.79
C LYS A 14 -59.48 31.46 -5.17
N ALA A 15 -58.59 31.86 -6.08
CA ALA A 15 -58.86 31.93 -7.50
C ALA A 15 -59.00 30.50 -8.01
N ARG A 16 -60.22 29.95 -7.98
CA ARG A 16 -60.50 28.64 -8.57
C ARG A 16 -60.64 28.88 -10.07
N TRP A 17 -59.61 28.49 -10.84
CA TRP A 17 -59.67 28.44 -12.29
C TRP A 17 -60.80 27.48 -12.69
N GLY A 18 -61.92 28.05 -13.11
CA GLY A 18 -63.05 27.32 -13.69
C GLY A 18 -62.98 27.45 -15.21
N PHE A 19 -63.10 26.34 -15.91
CA PHE A 19 -63.34 26.31 -17.35
C PHE A 19 -64.86 26.37 -17.56
N SER A 20 -65.34 27.39 -18.27
CA SER A 20 -66.72 27.45 -18.75
C SER A 20 -66.73 27.75 -20.24
N GLY A 21 -67.46 26.93 -21.01
CA GLY A 21 -67.63 27.03 -22.45
C GLY A 21 -67.94 25.64 -23.02
N ASP A 22 -68.92 25.56 -23.92
CA ASP A 22 -69.16 24.36 -24.72
C ASP A 22 -68.04 24.19 -25.76
N GLU A 23 -67.94 22.97 -26.31
CA GLU A 23 -66.82 22.51 -27.14
C GLU A 23 -66.49 23.48 -28.29
N GLY A 24 -65.38 24.20 -28.15
CA GLY A 24 -64.84 25.11 -29.18
C GLY A 24 -64.48 26.53 -28.72
N GLU A 25 -65.00 27.01 -27.57
CA GLU A 25 -64.72 28.39 -27.12
C GLU A 25 -64.69 28.50 -25.58
N ILE A 26 -63.51 28.24 -25.00
CA ILE A 26 -63.28 28.39 -23.55
C ILE A 26 -62.92 29.85 -23.26
N THR A 27 -63.82 30.59 -22.61
CA THR A 27 -63.53 31.93 -22.08
C THR A 27 -63.32 31.85 -20.58
N VAL A 28 -62.09 32.12 -20.12
CA VAL A 28 -61.74 32.17 -18.69
C VAL A 28 -61.97 33.57 -18.11
N GLY A 29 -62.92 33.71 -17.19
CA GLY A 29 -63.17 34.94 -16.45
C GLY A 29 -63.68 34.66 -15.03
N PRO A 30 -63.37 35.52 -14.04
CA PRO A 30 -63.81 35.32 -12.66
C PRO A 30 -65.29 35.68 -12.51
N GLN A 31 -66.18 34.69 -12.62
CA GLN A 31 -67.56 34.84 -12.17
C GLN A 31 -67.75 34.16 -10.81
N THR A 32 -68.22 34.96 -9.85
CA THR A 32 -68.67 34.54 -8.52
C THR A 32 -69.94 33.70 -8.66
N VAL A 33 -69.83 32.36 -8.58
CA VAL A 33 -71.02 31.51 -8.51
C VAL A 33 -71.64 31.59 -7.13
N GLY A 34 -72.89 32.06 -7.09
CA GLY A 34 -73.73 32.12 -5.91
C GLY A 34 -74.09 30.73 -5.38
N GLU A 35 -74.58 30.71 -4.14
CA GLU A 35 -75.07 29.53 -3.42
C GLU A 35 -75.84 28.56 -4.32
N THR A 36 -75.21 27.46 -4.69
CA THR A 36 -75.92 26.24 -5.07
C THR A 36 -75.58 25.17 -4.06
N GLY A 37 -76.53 24.97 -3.16
CA GLY A 37 -77.00 23.68 -2.63
C GLY A 37 -75.94 22.60 -2.45
N GLY A 38 -75.66 22.29 -1.19
CA GLY A 38 -74.82 21.19 -0.78
C GLY A 38 -75.14 19.89 -1.51
N VAL A 39 -74.08 19.23 -1.96
CA VAL A 39 -74.08 17.79 -2.11
C VAL A 39 -73.23 17.28 -0.95
N ASP A 40 -73.91 16.78 0.08
CA ASP A 40 -73.32 16.08 1.22
C ASP A 40 -72.67 14.77 0.75
N HIS A 41 -71.49 14.88 0.17
CA HIS A 41 -70.50 13.83 0.33
C HIS A 41 -69.70 14.21 1.56
N ALA A 42 -70.05 13.58 2.68
CA ALA A 42 -69.19 13.48 3.85
C ALA A 42 -67.84 12.92 3.37
N ARG A 43 -66.91 13.83 3.03
CA ARG A 43 -65.49 13.55 3.13
C ARG A 43 -65.29 13.39 4.62
N SER A 44 -65.33 12.15 5.11
CA SER A 44 -64.80 11.82 6.41
C SER A 44 -63.44 12.53 6.49
N ARG A 45 -63.35 13.49 7.42
CA ARG A 45 -62.07 14.09 7.79
C ARG A 45 -61.20 12.88 8.14
N ILE A 46 -60.17 12.62 7.33
CA ILE A 46 -59.10 11.73 7.75
C ILE A 46 -58.57 12.41 9.01
N GLU A 47 -58.88 11.85 10.18
CA GLU A 47 -58.22 12.27 11.40
C GLU A 47 -56.71 12.12 11.17
N GLU A 48 -55.96 13.19 11.41
CA GLU A 48 -54.53 13.13 11.61
C GLU A 48 -54.27 12.25 12.84
N GLY A 49 -54.20 10.94 12.62
CA GLY A 49 -54.09 9.96 13.69
C GLY A 49 -54.18 8.50 13.25
N GLY A 50 -54.51 8.24 11.97
CA GLY A 50 -54.54 6.89 11.41
C GLY A 50 -53.19 6.40 10.90
N GLY A 51 -52.36 5.84 11.79
CA GLY A 51 -51.44 4.74 11.48
C GLY A 51 -50.38 4.97 10.39
N ARG A 52 -49.47 5.93 10.58
CA ARG A 52 -48.18 5.96 9.86
C ARG A 52 -47.02 5.89 10.84
N ASN A 53 -46.85 4.74 11.46
CA ASN A 53 -45.57 4.19 11.93
C ASN A 53 -45.86 3.05 12.91
N SER A 54 -46.15 1.87 12.38
CA SER A 54 -46.04 0.63 13.14
C SER A 54 -45.36 -0.39 12.25
N GLY A 55 -44.04 -0.47 12.38
CA GLY A 55 -43.26 -1.66 12.06
C GLY A 55 -43.15 -2.02 10.58
N GLY A 56 -42.31 -1.30 9.85
CA GLY A 56 -41.75 -1.77 8.59
C GLY A 56 -40.33 -1.26 8.49
N GLY A 57 -39.35 -2.08 8.88
CA GLY A 57 -37.94 -1.74 8.72
C GLY A 57 -37.69 -1.44 7.24
N ALA A 58 -37.50 -0.17 6.91
CA ALA A 58 -37.03 0.21 5.59
C ALA A 58 -35.67 -0.45 5.42
N GLU A 59 -35.54 -1.36 4.45
CA GLU A 59 -34.24 -1.96 4.18
C GLU A 59 -33.22 -0.84 3.93
N PRO A 60 -32.04 -0.93 4.55
CA PRO A 60 -31.01 0.06 4.34
C PRO A 60 -30.72 0.17 2.84
N SER A 61 -30.70 1.41 2.34
CA SER A 61 -30.34 1.68 0.95
C SER A 61 -28.99 1.05 0.62
N ARG A 62 -28.78 0.64 -0.64
CA ARG A 62 -27.52 0.03 -1.09
C ARG A 62 -26.31 0.92 -0.78
N GLU A 63 -26.46 2.24 -0.88
CA GLU A 63 -25.42 3.21 -0.55
C GLU A 63 -25.06 3.19 0.94
N ALA A 64 -26.06 3.09 1.83
CA ALA A 64 -25.84 2.99 3.26
C ALA A 64 -25.11 1.69 3.64
N LEU A 65 -25.48 0.56 3.03
CA LEU A 65 -24.79 -0.72 3.22
C LEU A 65 -23.34 -0.67 2.73
N GLN A 66 -23.08 -0.04 1.57
CA GLN A 66 -21.73 0.10 1.05
C GLN A 66 -20.86 1.03 1.91
N LEU A 67 -21.42 2.12 2.43
CA LEU A 67 -20.70 3.03 3.32
C LEU A 67 -20.37 2.35 4.65
N ASP A 68 -21.31 1.59 5.20
CA ASP A 68 -21.11 0.80 6.43
C ASP A 68 -19.99 -0.25 6.25
N ALA A 69 -19.96 -0.95 5.11
CA ALA A 69 -18.89 -1.89 4.78
C ALA A 69 -17.52 -1.21 4.67
N VAL A 70 -17.45 -0.01 4.08
CA VAL A 70 -16.20 0.78 4.00
C VAL A 70 -15.76 1.24 5.39
N ASN A 71 -16.69 1.73 6.22
CA ASN A 71 -16.38 2.17 7.58
C ASN A 71 -15.90 1.01 8.46
N THR A 72 -16.50 -0.17 8.30
CA THR A 72 -16.06 -1.39 8.98
C THR A 72 -14.65 -1.80 8.56
N LEU A 73 -14.36 -1.75 7.26
CA LEU A 73 -13.00 -1.99 6.75
C LEU A 73 -11.99 -0.97 7.33
N ALA A 74 -12.36 0.31 7.37
CA ALA A 74 -11.54 1.37 7.95
C ALA A 74 -11.26 1.17 9.44
N ALA A 75 -12.28 0.79 10.23
CA ALA A 75 -12.10 0.47 11.64
C ALA A 75 -11.17 -0.75 11.84
N GLY A 76 -11.26 -1.76 10.98
CA GLY A 76 -10.31 -2.88 10.97
C GLY A 76 -8.88 -2.43 10.71
N LEU A 77 -8.68 -1.57 9.71
CA LEU A 77 -7.38 -0.99 9.37
C LEU A 77 -6.79 -0.18 10.52
N GLU A 78 -7.60 0.62 11.22
CA GLU A 78 -7.18 1.34 12.43
C GLU A 78 -6.73 0.39 13.56
N ALA A 79 -7.38 -0.77 13.66
CA ALA A 79 -6.97 -1.85 14.57
C ALA A 79 -5.78 -2.68 14.04
N GLY A 80 -5.26 -2.39 12.85
CA GLY A 80 -4.16 -3.11 12.22
C GLY A 80 -4.54 -4.47 11.63
N VAL A 81 -5.84 -4.75 11.46
CA VAL A 81 -6.36 -6.03 10.96
C VAL A 81 -7.19 -5.83 9.71
N LEU A 82 -6.80 -6.49 8.62
CA LEU A 82 -7.56 -6.47 7.38
C LEU A 82 -8.64 -7.56 7.38
N ASN A 83 -9.86 -7.19 7.76
CA ASN A 83 -11.00 -8.12 7.78
C ASN A 83 -11.59 -8.33 6.37
N PRO A 84 -12.01 -9.55 6.02
CA PRO A 84 -12.71 -9.80 4.78
C PRO A 84 -14.03 -9.03 4.74
N VAL A 85 -14.34 -8.48 3.57
CA VAL A 85 -15.59 -7.75 3.33
C VAL A 85 -16.55 -8.66 2.59
N GLU A 86 -17.81 -8.70 3.03
CA GLU A 86 -18.86 -9.44 2.33
C GLU A 86 -19.53 -8.59 1.24
N GLY A 87 -19.90 -9.24 0.13
CA GLY A 87 -20.66 -8.63 -0.96
C GLY A 87 -19.81 -7.95 -2.05
N GLU A 88 -20.50 -7.35 -3.03
CA GLU A 88 -19.89 -6.64 -4.14
C GLU A 88 -19.95 -5.12 -3.93
N GLY A 89 -18.81 -4.45 -4.06
CA GLY A 89 -18.78 -3.00 -3.95
C GLY A 89 -17.38 -2.39 -3.76
N PRO A 90 -17.31 -1.09 -3.46
CA PRO A 90 -16.06 -0.38 -3.21
C PRO A 90 -15.23 -1.01 -2.09
N ALA A 91 -15.85 -1.40 -0.98
CA ALA A 91 -15.18 -2.01 0.17
C ALA A 91 -14.45 -3.32 -0.20
N MET A 92 -15.07 -4.19 -1.01
CA MET A 92 -14.41 -5.42 -1.46
C MET A 92 -13.21 -5.16 -2.37
N ARG A 93 -13.29 -4.18 -3.28
CA ARG A 93 -12.14 -3.79 -4.12
C ARG A 93 -10.99 -3.23 -3.30
N LEU A 94 -11.31 -2.42 -2.28
CA LEU A 94 -10.31 -1.90 -1.34
C LEU A 94 -9.67 -3.04 -0.55
N TYR A 95 -10.46 -3.98 -0.02
CA TYR A 95 -9.96 -5.16 0.65
C TYR A 95 -9.00 -5.98 -0.23
N GLN A 96 -9.36 -6.28 -1.48
CA GLN A 96 -8.50 -7.02 -2.41
C GLN A 96 -7.18 -6.29 -2.68
N ALA A 97 -7.24 -4.97 -2.92
CA ALA A 97 -6.05 -4.16 -3.14
C ALA A 97 -5.14 -4.16 -1.91
N LEU A 98 -5.70 -3.94 -0.71
CA LEU A 98 -4.97 -3.94 0.55
C LEU A 98 -4.37 -5.31 0.88
N SER A 99 -5.10 -6.38 0.63
CA SER A 99 -4.62 -7.76 0.79
C SER A 99 -3.45 -8.06 -0.16
N GLY A 100 -3.56 -7.59 -1.41
CA GLY A 100 -2.47 -7.65 -2.38
C GLY A 100 -1.23 -6.86 -1.92
N ILE A 101 -1.42 -5.66 -1.38
CA ILE A 101 -0.34 -4.85 -0.81
C ILE A 101 0.30 -5.56 0.39
N GLN A 102 -0.48 -6.14 1.30
CA GLN A 102 0.04 -6.89 2.45
C GLN A 102 0.90 -8.07 2.00
N SER A 103 0.42 -8.85 1.04
CA SER A 103 1.18 -9.95 0.43
C SER A 103 2.47 -9.45 -0.23
N GLY A 104 2.39 -8.32 -0.95
CA GLY A 104 3.56 -7.68 -1.56
C GLY A 104 4.58 -7.20 -0.54
N MET A 105 4.14 -6.63 0.58
CA MET A 105 5.01 -6.20 1.68
C MET A 105 5.70 -7.39 2.34
N GLN A 106 5.01 -8.51 2.50
CA GLN A 106 5.62 -9.74 3.04
C GLN A 106 6.73 -10.24 2.09
N ASN A 107 6.45 -10.33 0.80
CA ASN A 107 7.45 -10.73 -0.19
C ASN A 107 8.66 -9.79 -0.21
N LEU A 108 8.44 -8.48 -0.06
CA LEU A 108 9.52 -7.50 0.02
C LEU A 108 10.34 -7.65 1.31
N ALA A 109 9.70 -7.93 2.43
CA ALA A 109 10.38 -8.21 3.70
C ALA A 109 11.26 -9.45 3.56
N ASP A 110 10.73 -10.55 3.02
CA ASP A 110 11.47 -11.79 2.80
C ASP A 110 12.66 -11.57 1.84
N ALA A 111 12.45 -10.81 0.76
CA ALA A 111 13.50 -10.49 -0.21
C ALA A 111 14.60 -9.60 0.39
N ARG A 112 14.21 -8.61 1.22
CA ARG A 112 15.16 -7.76 1.96
C ARG A 112 16.00 -8.62 2.90
N ASP A 113 15.36 -9.48 3.68
CA ASP A 113 16.06 -10.30 4.68
C ASP A 113 17.04 -11.27 4.00
N ALA A 114 16.64 -11.90 2.89
CA ALA A 114 17.53 -12.71 2.06
C ALA A 114 18.71 -11.91 1.47
N ALA A 115 18.48 -10.67 1.04
CA ALA A 115 19.52 -9.80 0.52
C ALA A 115 20.53 -9.39 1.61
N VAL A 116 20.05 -9.12 2.82
CA VAL A 116 20.92 -8.82 3.98
C VAL A 116 21.81 -10.02 4.29
N SER A 117 21.24 -11.24 4.40
CA SER A 117 22.03 -12.44 4.64
C SER A 117 23.10 -12.69 3.56
N LYS A 118 22.75 -12.47 2.29
CA LYS A 118 23.73 -12.59 1.19
C LYS A 118 24.82 -11.53 1.27
N SER A 119 24.49 -10.30 1.69
CA SER A 119 25.47 -9.24 1.89
C SER A 119 26.46 -9.58 3.00
N GLU A 120 25.98 -10.12 4.12
CA GLU A 120 26.82 -10.57 5.24
C GLU A 120 27.76 -11.71 4.80
N GLU A 121 27.25 -12.67 4.03
CA GLU A 121 28.06 -13.76 3.48
C GLU A 121 29.14 -13.25 2.52
N LEU A 122 28.79 -12.36 1.59
CA LEU A 122 29.75 -11.78 0.66
C LEU A 122 30.80 -10.95 1.38
N GLN A 123 30.41 -10.21 2.43
CA GLN A 123 31.36 -9.46 3.24
C GLN A 123 32.36 -10.39 3.92
N LYS A 124 31.90 -11.51 4.49
CA LYS A 124 32.78 -12.53 5.05
C LYS A 124 33.72 -13.12 4.01
N GLN A 125 33.23 -13.44 2.82
CA GLN A 125 34.07 -13.96 1.73
C GLN A 125 35.15 -12.96 1.31
N VAL A 126 34.82 -11.67 1.26
CA VAL A 126 35.80 -10.60 0.98
C VAL A 126 36.87 -10.54 2.07
N ASP A 127 36.46 -10.58 3.34
CA ASP A 127 37.40 -10.56 4.47
C ASP A 127 38.32 -11.80 4.46
N ASP A 128 37.76 -12.98 4.20
CA ASP A 128 38.52 -14.23 4.09
C ASP A 128 39.53 -14.19 2.92
N LEU A 129 39.12 -13.67 1.75
CA LEU A 129 40.01 -13.52 0.59
C LEU A 129 41.11 -12.49 0.85
N LEU A 130 40.81 -11.38 1.53
CA LEU A 130 41.82 -10.40 1.91
C LEU A 130 42.82 -11.00 2.90
N ALA A 131 42.35 -11.77 3.89
CA ALA A 131 43.22 -12.48 4.81
C ALA A 131 44.09 -13.52 4.09
N GLN A 132 43.54 -14.22 3.10
CA GLN A 132 44.31 -15.17 2.29
C GLN A 132 45.36 -14.46 1.42
N ALA A 133 44.99 -13.38 0.75
CA ALA A 133 45.93 -12.59 -0.06
C ALA A 133 47.06 -12.01 0.79
N GLU A 134 46.77 -11.59 2.02
CA GLU A 134 47.80 -11.13 2.95
C GLU A 134 48.72 -12.27 3.40
N LYS A 135 48.17 -13.45 3.70
CA LYS A 135 48.99 -14.65 3.99
C LYS A 135 49.88 -15.03 2.81
N ASP A 136 49.34 -15.02 1.60
CA ASP A 136 50.09 -15.35 0.39
C ASP A 136 51.19 -14.31 0.12
N ARG A 137 50.92 -13.02 0.38
CA ARG A 137 51.93 -11.96 0.30
C ARG A 137 53.04 -12.16 1.31
N LEU A 138 52.71 -12.48 2.56
CA LEU A 138 53.69 -12.76 3.62
C LEU A 138 54.51 -14.01 3.31
N ALA A 139 53.86 -15.05 2.77
CA ALA A 139 54.53 -16.26 2.31
C ALA A 139 55.46 -15.96 1.13
N ALA A 140 55.04 -15.13 0.16
CA ALA A 140 55.90 -14.71 -0.95
C ALA A 140 57.05 -13.78 -0.53
N ALA A 141 56.88 -13.00 0.55
CA ALA A 141 57.93 -12.19 1.14
C ALA A 141 58.93 -13.02 1.96
N THR A 142 58.54 -14.22 2.38
CA THR A 142 59.41 -15.15 3.09
C THR A 142 60.09 -16.04 2.05
N ASP A 143 61.37 -15.80 1.81
CA ASP A 143 62.13 -16.61 0.85
C ASP A 143 62.17 -18.06 1.37
N PRO A 144 61.76 -19.09 0.61
CA PRO A 144 61.72 -20.48 1.09
C PRO A 144 63.08 -21.00 1.60
N LEU A 145 64.17 -20.31 1.23
CA LEU A 145 65.50 -20.59 1.76
C LEU A 145 65.67 -20.20 3.23
N ASP A 146 64.92 -19.20 3.71
CA ASP A 146 65.02 -18.69 5.08
C ASP A 146 64.48 -19.71 6.11
N GLU A 147 63.61 -20.61 5.67
CA GLU A 147 63.07 -21.74 6.44
C GLU A 147 64.06 -22.91 6.57
N LEU A 148 65.07 -23.01 5.70
CA LEU A 148 66.05 -24.08 5.77
C LEU A 148 66.84 -24.03 7.09
N THR A 149 67.08 -25.21 7.65
CA THR A 149 67.95 -25.36 8.82
C THR A 149 69.42 -25.22 8.42
N VAL A 150 70.31 -24.92 9.39
CA VAL A 150 71.76 -24.78 9.13
C VAL A 150 72.35 -26.02 8.46
N VAL A 151 71.85 -27.22 8.80
CA VAL A 151 72.29 -28.48 8.20
C VAL A 151 71.90 -28.55 6.73
N GLN A 152 70.65 -28.24 6.40
CA GLN A 152 70.15 -28.27 5.02
C GLN A 152 70.80 -27.19 4.15
N ILE A 153 71.09 -26.01 4.69
CA ILE A 153 71.81 -24.95 3.97
C ILE A 153 73.21 -25.46 3.60
N LYS A 154 73.92 -26.11 4.54
CA LYS A 154 75.25 -26.69 4.28
C LYS A 154 75.19 -27.79 3.22
N GLU A 155 74.23 -28.71 3.31
CA GLU A 155 74.03 -29.76 2.29
C GLU A 155 73.78 -29.17 0.89
N GLN A 156 73.02 -28.08 0.77
CA GLN A 156 72.80 -27.41 -0.52
C GLN A 156 74.05 -26.68 -1.04
N LEU A 157 74.82 -26.04 -0.15
CA LEU A 157 76.11 -25.44 -0.51
C LEU A 157 77.11 -26.51 -0.96
N ASP A 158 77.16 -27.65 -0.28
CA ASP A 158 78.00 -28.80 -0.63
C ASP A 158 77.60 -29.40 -1.99
N ALA A 159 76.29 -29.54 -2.25
CA ALA A 159 75.77 -29.99 -3.54
C ALA A 159 76.10 -29.03 -4.69
N LYS A 160 76.17 -27.72 -4.41
CA LYS A 160 76.59 -26.67 -5.35
C LYS A 160 78.12 -26.48 -5.41
N GLY A 161 78.89 -27.18 -4.57
CA GLY A 161 80.36 -27.05 -4.51
C GLY A 161 80.86 -25.72 -3.95
N VAL A 162 80.03 -24.99 -3.19
CA VAL A 162 80.37 -23.69 -2.59
C VAL A 162 81.07 -23.93 -1.25
N THR A 163 82.25 -23.33 -1.08
CA THR A 163 83.00 -23.43 0.18
C THR A 163 82.47 -22.46 1.24
N TYR A 164 82.27 -22.93 2.46
CA TYR A 164 81.84 -22.16 3.62
C TYR A 164 82.72 -22.48 4.83
N LYS A 165 82.69 -21.64 5.88
CA LYS A 165 83.40 -21.93 7.14
C LYS A 165 82.48 -22.62 8.12
N VAL A 166 83.04 -23.55 8.91
CA VAL A 166 82.27 -24.34 9.89
C VAL A 166 81.51 -23.49 10.90
N ASN A 167 82.05 -22.31 11.25
CA ASN A 167 81.51 -21.37 12.24
C ASN A 167 80.67 -20.24 11.63
N ASP A 168 80.38 -20.25 10.32
CA ASP A 168 79.50 -19.25 9.72
C ASP A 168 78.10 -19.33 10.35
N SER A 169 77.55 -18.16 10.65
CA SER A 169 76.21 -18.04 11.22
C SER A 169 75.13 -18.42 10.19
N LYS A 170 73.94 -18.83 10.64
CA LYS A 170 72.79 -19.11 9.76
C LYS A 170 72.59 -18.03 8.67
N PRO A 171 72.58 -16.71 8.97
CA PRO A 171 72.40 -15.68 7.95
C PRO A 171 73.55 -15.60 6.93
N GLU A 172 74.79 -15.89 7.32
CA GLU A 172 75.95 -15.87 6.40
C GLU A 172 75.92 -17.05 5.42
N LEU A 173 75.62 -18.26 5.90
CA LEU A 173 75.45 -19.45 5.06
C LEU A 173 74.28 -19.28 4.08
N LEU A 174 73.18 -18.71 4.56
CA LEU A 174 72.02 -18.39 3.73
C LEU A 174 72.36 -17.35 2.64
N ALA A 175 73.09 -16.29 2.99
CA ALA A 175 73.51 -15.28 2.02
C ALA A 175 74.43 -15.88 0.93
N LEU A 176 75.35 -16.77 1.31
CA LEU A 176 76.18 -17.52 0.37
C LEU A 176 75.33 -18.39 -0.57
N LEU A 177 74.31 -19.06 -0.03
CA LEU A 177 73.43 -19.90 -0.83
C LEU A 177 72.60 -19.08 -1.82
N LYS A 178 72.04 -17.94 -1.40
CA LYS A 178 71.31 -17.00 -2.28
C LYS A 178 72.21 -16.38 -3.35
N ALA A 179 73.47 -16.05 -3.02
CA ALA A 179 74.43 -15.51 -3.97
C ALA A 179 74.87 -16.53 -5.04
N ASN A 180 74.71 -17.83 -4.77
CA ASN A 180 75.10 -18.93 -5.65
C ASN A 180 73.88 -19.76 -6.12
N GLN A 181 72.68 -19.17 -6.12
CA GLN A 181 71.47 -19.83 -6.64
C GLN A 181 71.52 -20.05 -8.14
#